data_AF-A0A8N7T767-F1
#
_entry.id   AF-A0A8N7T767-F1
#
_cell.length_a   1.000
_cell.length_b   1.000
_cell.length_c   1.000
_cell.angle_alpha   90.00
_cell.angle_beta   90.00
_cell.angle_gamma   90.00
#
_symmetry.space_group_name_H-M   'P 1'
#
loop_
_entity.id
_entity.type
_entity.pdbx_description
1 polymer ?
#
loop_
_entity_poly.entity_id
_entity_poly.type
_entity_poly.pdbx_seq_one_letter_code
_entity_poly.pdbx_strand_id
1 'polypeptide(L)'
;MEGCVVRLHGVMFNGLNTQLIIINFNQLFKTRDAPAILPTIKNEDVARAVVALLDMSLPDVGPKDIHATVHYPGVHTIIMTRDHDDALVEYTGRPFRKKEATLSPVPRETSNSVDPTHKLLSELYSDSEESSEEESSEEMLAEEASSRWSWGKFKEGLQELVDGARNRKKRREIRGEDGKIPTSAVGVESLIVAAACYELKTLFTGNKVLQLSLLAVRKNYRHQGIGSYIVQLLKSQSVVGQYDTLVAHADTDTTAFFNSNGFSDDLMLNDMFKELKDEWTNSIIMSYLPPFTTDLTMRDPDFSLSLQEVEIELKTARSQALCAYQQQMVCVTRLLKEVKILRQQLSTVREEADCLHLRLEHEKRKRHDVENRFMMYRLKNAQKLLDSTATDLDDQEHLNAETQEQETGQSKQPFIQTPEGAEGC
;
A
#
# COMPACT_ATOMS: atom_id res chain seq x y z
N MET A 1 -8.82 26.47 -0.04
CA MET A 1 -7.72 27.25 0.56
C MET A 1 -6.77 27.62 -0.57
N GLU A 2 -6.89 28.83 -1.11
CA GLU A 2 -6.01 29.28 -2.19
C GLU A 2 -4.82 30.01 -1.60
N GLY A 3 -3.62 29.45 -1.78
CA GLY A 3 -2.36 30.04 -1.31
C GLY A 3 -1.37 28.98 -0.85
N CYS A 4 -0.07 29.23 -1.06
CA CYS A 4 1.00 28.34 -0.61
C CYS A 4 1.30 28.46 0.90
N VAL A 5 0.72 29.45 1.59
CA VAL A 5 0.83 29.66 3.04
C VAL A 5 -0.54 30.09 3.59
N VAL A 6 -1.07 29.34 4.56
CA VAL A 6 -2.33 29.63 5.26
C VAL A 6 -2.07 29.65 6.76
N ARG A 7 -2.39 30.76 7.41
CA ARG A 7 -2.27 30.91 8.87
C ARG A 7 -3.61 30.61 9.52
N LEU A 8 -3.63 29.68 10.46
CA LEU A 8 -4.82 29.34 11.26
C LEU A 8 -4.95 30.27 12.46
N HIS A 9 -5.96 30.08 13.32
CA HIS A 9 -6.02 30.84 14.57
C HIS A 9 -4.97 30.36 15.57
N GLY A 10 -4.46 31.28 16.39
CA GLY A 10 -3.55 30.97 17.48
C GLY A 10 -4.22 30.13 18.56
N VAL A 11 -3.45 29.27 19.19
CA VAL A 11 -3.90 28.31 20.20
C VAL A 11 -2.92 28.32 21.37
N MET A 12 -3.42 28.29 22.59
CA MET A 12 -2.58 28.13 23.77
C MET A 12 -2.46 26.67 24.20
N PHE A 13 -1.24 26.18 24.36
CA PHE A 13 -0.94 24.86 24.92
C PHE A 13 -0.18 25.01 26.23
N ASN A 14 -0.82 24.76 27.38
CA ASN A 14 -0.18 24.82 28.70
C ASN A 14 0.63 26.12 28.94
N GLY A 15 0.10 27.27 28.48
CA GLY A 15 0.75 28.58 28.60
C GLY A 15 1.68 28.96 27.43
N LEU A 16 1.89 28.07 26.47
CA LEU A 16 2.60 28.35 25.22
C LEU A 16 1.63 28.95 24.19
N ASN A 17 1.85 30.19 23.77
CA ASN A 17 1.16 30.77 22.63
C ASN A 17 1.72 30.16 21.35
N THR A 18 0.86 29.48 20.60
CA THR A 18 1.23 28.82 19.36
C THR A 18 0.41 29.31 18.19
N GLN A 19 1.03 29.32 17.02
CA GLN A 19 0.46 29.66 15.74
C GLN A 19 0.65 28.47 14.81
N LEU A 20 -0.43 28.03 14.16
CA LEU A 20 -0.34 27.00 13.14
C LEU A 20 -0.35 27.60 11.74
N ILE A 21 0.49 27.04 10.88
CA ILE A 21 0.66 27.50 9.51
C ILE A 21 0.69 26.28 8.61
N ILE A 22 -0.19 26.25 7.61
CA ILE A 22 -0.20 25.24 6.55
C ILE A 22 0.59 25.80 5.36
N ILE A 23 1.56 25.02 4.87
CA ILE A 23 2.53 25.46 3.87
C ILE A 23 2.64 24.41 2.77
N ASN A 24 2.62 24.84 1.52
CA ASN A 24 3.01 24.01 0.38
C ASN A 24 4.39 24.47 -0.10
N PHE A 25 5.47 23.84 0.36
CA PHE A 25 6.84 24.26 0.05
C PHE A 25 7.16 24.20 -1.44
N ASN A 26 6.64 23.19 -2.15
CA ASN A 26 6.80 23.07 -3.60
C ASN A 26 6.22 24.29 -4.35
N GLN A 27 5.02 24.74 -3.97
CA GLN A 27 4.42 25.94 -4.54
C GLN A 27 5.11 27.21 -4.06
N LEU A 28 5.48 27.28 -2.79
CA LEU A 28 6.17 28.41 -2.17
C LEU A 28 7.44 28.76 -2.94
N PHE A 29 8.33 27.79 -3.19
CA PHE A 29 9.60 28.03 -3.86
C PHE A 29 9.48 28.26 -5.38
N LYS A 30 8.33 27.94 -5.98
CA LYS A 30 8.02 28.28 -7.38
C LYS A 30 7.43 29.69 -7.53
N THR A 31 6.87 30.24 -6.45
CA THR A 31 6.29 31.58 -6.43
C THR A 31 7.41 32.62 -6.36
N ARG A 32 7.40 33.62 -7.25
CA ARG A 32 8.44 34.68 -7.27
C ARG A 32 8.35 35.59 -6.05
N ASP A 33 7.14 36.04 -5.72
CA ASP A 33 6.86 36.88 -4.55
C ASP A 33 6.19 36.04 -3.45
N ALA A 34 6.90 35.00 -3.02
CA ALA A 34 6.40 34.08 -2.02
C ALA A 34 6.16 34.79 -0.68
N PRO A 35 5.02 34.56 0.00
CA PRO A 35 4.79 35.13 1.32
C PRO A 35 5.81 34.60 2.33
N ALA A 36 6.22 35.45 3.26
CA ALA A 36 7.09 35.03 4.36
C ALA A 36 6.31 34.13 5.33
N ILE A 37 6.85 32.93 5.63
CA ILE A 37 6.26 31.99 6.59
C ILE A 37 6.38 32.55 8.01
N LEU A 38 7.57 33.00 8.38
CA LEU A 38 7.84 33.65 9.65
C LEU A 38 8.43 35.04 9.40
N PRO A 39 8.01 36.08 10.15
CA PRO A 39 8.60 37.40 10.01
C PRO A 39 10.12 37.33 10.20
N THR A 40 10.88 38.05 9.39
CA THR A 40 12.36 38.19 9.48
C THR A 40 13.20 36.93 9.22
N ILE A 41 12.60 35.76 8.98
CA ILE A 41 13.29 34.50 8.72
C ILE A 41 13.12 34.13 7.25
N LYS A 42 14.21 33.69 6.60
CA LYS A 42 14.18 33.19 5.22
C LYS A 42 13.34 31.93 5.14
N ASN A 43 12.48 31.81 4.11
CA ASN A 43 11.62 30.63 3.93
C ASN A 43 12.43 29.33 3.78
N GLU A 44 13.62 29.45 3.21
CA GLU A 44 14.60 28.39 3.06
C GLU A 44 15.05 27.83 4.42
N ASP A 45 15.27 28.70 5.41
CA ASP A 45 15.69 28.30 6.75
C ASP A 45 14.55 27.65 7.52
N VAL A 46 13.31 28.07 7.28
CA VAL A 46 12.12 27.38 7.80
C VAL A 46 12.02 25.97 7.23
N ALA A 47 12.19 25.79 5.92
CA ALA A 47 12.16 24.47 5.30
C ALA A 47 13.26 23.55 5.88
N ARG A 48 14.48 24.05 6.04
CA ARG A 48 15.58 23.32 6.68
C ARG A 48 15.28 22.94 8.13
N ALA A 49 14.74 23.86 8.91
CA ALA A 49 14.38 23.61 10.29
C ALA A 49 13.22 22.61 10.45
N VAL A 50 12.30 22.56 9.48
CA VAL A 50 11.25 21.53 9.42
C VAL A 50 11.84 20.15 9.11
N VAL A 51 12.69 20.06 8.08
CA VAL A 51 13.35 18.79 7.73
C VAL A 51 14.18 18.29 8.90
N ALA A 52 14.96 19.16 9.56
CA ALA A 52 15.72 18.81 10.76
C ALA A 52 14.86 18.30 11.92
N LEU A 53 13.65 18.86 12.10
CA LEU A 53 12.75 18.40 13.15
C LEU A 53 12.19 17.00 12.87
N LEU A 54 11.78 16.78 11.62
CA LEU A 54 11.26 15.49 11.15
C LEU A 54 12.34 14.42 11.25
N ASP A 55 13.53 14.73 10.77
CA ASP A 55 14.73 13.89 10.80
C ASP A 55 15.09 13.43 12.21
N MET A 56 15.09 14.35 13.17
CA MET A 56 15.36 14.05 14.57
C MET A 56 14.28 13.21 15.27
N SER A 57 13.08 13.15 14.70
CA SER A 57 11.95 12.44 15.29
C SER A 57 11.65 11.12 14.59
N LEU A 58 12.16 10.92 13.38
CA LEU A 58 11.89 9.77 12.50
C LEU A 58 13.22 9.16 12.04
N PRO A 59 13.94 8.44 12.93
CA PRO A 59 15.31 7.98 12.65
C PRO A 59 15.40 6.92 11.53
N ASP A 60 14.28 6.27 11.20
CA ASP A 60 14.23 5.25 10.14
C ASP A 60 14.06 5.86 8.74
N VAL A 61 13.80 7.17 8.65
CA VAL A 61 13.63 7.88 7.38
C VAL A 61 14.83 8.79 7.14
N GLY A 62 15.55 8.56 6.04
CA GLY A 62 16.70 9.37 5.70
C GLY A 62 16.35 10.84 5.41
N PRO A 63 17.25 11.79 5.69
CA PRO A 63 16.99 13.22 5.56
C PRO A 63 16.64 13.63 4.12
N LYS A 64 17.19 12.91 3.13
CA LYS A 64 16.88 13.10 1.71
C LYS A 64 15.43 12.73 1.38
N ASP A 65 14.91 11.66 1.97
CA ASP A 65 13.54 11.18 1.75
C ASP A 65 12.53 12.06 2.48
N ILE A 66 12.87 12.54 3.67
CA ILE A 66 12.11 13.58 4.38
C ILE A 66 12.04 14.84 3.53
N HIS A 67 13.18 15.32 3.03
CA HIS A 67 13.23 16.49 2.16
C HIS A 67 12.38 16.30 0.90
N ALA A 68 12.48 15.14 0.24
CA ALA A 68 11.69 14.82 -0.93
C ALA A 68 10.18 14.84 -0.62
N THR A 69 9.78 14.29 0.53
CA THR A 69 8.38 14.25 0.98
C THR A 69 7.85 15.65 1.27
N VAL A 70 8.58 16.46 2.03
CA VAL A 70 8.19 17.86 2.38
C VAL A 70 8.01 18.72 1.13
N HIS A 71 8.80 18.47 0.08
CA HIS A 71 8.78 19.22 -1.17
C HIS A 71 8.00 18.52 -2.29
N TYR A 72 7.30 17.42 -1.99
CA TYR A 72 6.57 16.69 -3.01
C TYR A 72 5.37 17.50 -3.53
N PRO A 73 5.10 17.51 -4.86
CA PRO A 73 3.93 18.21 -5.40
C PRO A 73 2.62 17.68 -4.82
N GLY A 74 1.87 18.55 -4.14
CA GLY A 74 0.57 18.19 -3.53
C GLY A 74 0.65 17.97 -2.02
N VAL A 75 1.85 17.75 -1.48
CA VAL A 75 2.06 17.69 -0.03
C VAL A 75 1.93 19.07 0.59
N HIS A 76 1.22 19.11 1.71
CA HIS A 76 1.06 20.26 2.58
C HIS A 76 1.72 19.95 3.92
N THR A 77 2.45 20.92 4.46
CA THR A 77 3.11 20.82 5.75
C THR A 77 2.44 21.75 6.74
N ILE A 78 1.89 21.21 7.82
CA ILE A 78 1.47 21.96 8.99
C ILE A 78 2.70 22.17 9.86
N ILE A 79 3.02 23.42 10.18
CA ILE A 79 3.99 23.75 11.23
C ILE A 79 3.27 24.41 12.39
N MET A 80 3.68 24.05 13.60
CA MET A 80 3.30 24.75 14.82
C MET A 80 4.50 25.54 15.32
N THR A 81 4.33 26.84 15.42
CA THR A 81 5.36 27.77 15.89
C THR A 81 4.91 28.40 17.19
N ARG A 82 5.82 28.63 18.11
CA ARG A 82 5.54 29.41 19.32
C ARG A 82 5.95 30.87 19.17
N ASP A 83 5.46 31.72 20.07
CA ASP A 83 5.85 33.11 20.12
C ASP A 83 7.32 33.28 20.56
N HIS A 84 7.92 34.38 20.10
CA HIS A 84 9.31 34.72 20.40
C HIS A 84 9.53 34.98 21.89
N ASP A 85 8.56 35.61 22.55
CA ASP A 85 8.61 35.93 23.98
C ASP A 85 8.57 34.66 24.84
N ASP A 86 7.76 33.66 24.46
CA ASP A 86 7.69 32.37 25.17
C ASP A 86 9.04 31.64 25.12
N ALA A 87 9.75 31.73 23.99
CA ALA A 87 11.10 31.18 23.87
C ALA A 87 12.09 31.87 24.82
N LEU A 88 12.01 33.20 24.95
CA LEU A 88 12.86 33.94 25.87
C LEU A 88 12.55 33.63 27.34
N VAL A 89 11.27 33.51 27.69
CA VAL A 89 10.84 33.11 29.04
C VAL A 89 11.38 31.72 29.38
N GLU A 90 11.27 30.75 28.47
CA GLU A 90 11.83 29.42 28.70
C GLU A 90 13.34 29.47 28.95
N TYR A 91 14.10 30.21 28.12
CA TYR A 91 15.55 30.27 28.26
C TYR A 91 16.00 31.03 29.52
N THR A 92 15.25 32.04 29.97
CA THR A 92 15.58 32.76 31.21
C THR A 92 15.36 31.91 32.45
N GLY A 93 14.35 31.03 32.43
CA GLY A 93 13.99 30.13 33.53
C GLY A 93 14.88 28.89 33.68
N ARG A 94 15.68 28.52 32.66
CA ARG A 94 16.59 27.37 32.75
C ARG A 94 17.72 27.66 33.76
N PRO A 95 17.90 26.84 34.82
CA PRO A 95 19.00 27.01 35.74
C PRO A 95 20.33 26.75 35.02
N PHE A 96 21.27 27.68 35.17
CA PHE A 96 22.62 27.59 34.62
C PHE A 96 23.33 26.38 35.26
N ARG A 97 23.35 25.22 34.59
CA ARG A 97 24.11 24.06 35.05
C ARG A 97 25.60 24.27 34.77
N LYS A 98 26.27 25.05 35.62
CA LYS A 98 27.70 24.85 35.87
C LYS A 98 27.80 23.56 36.70
N LYS A 99 27.98 22.40 36.06
CA LYS A 99 28.28 21.17 36.80
C LYS A 99 29.70 20.73 36.50
N GLU A 100 30.49 20.72 37.57
CA GLU A 100 31.78 20.05 37.67
C GLU A 100 31.67 18.63 37.11
N ALA A 101 32.66 18.28 36.29
CA ALA A 101 32.76 17.04 35.56
C ALA A 101 32.53 15.83 36.48
N THR A 102 31.36 15.22 36.41
CA THR A 102 31.19 13.83 36.83
C THR A 102 30.74 13.05 35.61
N LEU A 103 31.73 12.42 35.00
CA LEU A 103 31.63 11.56 33.83
C LEU A 103 30.70 10.37 34.14
N SER A 104 29.62 10.24 33.38
CA SER A 104 29.11 8.93 32.98
C SER A 104 28.38 9.08 31.64
N PRO A 105 29.08 8.93 30.50
CA PRO A 105 28.42 8.88 29.21
C PRO A 105 27.67 7.55 29.15
N VAL A 106 26.35 7.59 29.25
CA VAL A 106 25.51 6.47 28.82
C VAL A 106 25.66 6.39 27.31
N PRO A 107 26.18 5.28 26.75
CA PRO A 107 26.33 5.13 25.32
C PRO A 107 24.95 5.21 24.69
N ARG A 108 24.72 6.24 23.86
CA ARG A 108 23.62 6.20 22.91
C ARG A 108 24.03 5.16 21.88
N GLU A 109 23.25 4.10 21.74
CA GLU A 109 23.32 3.23 20.57
C GLU A 109 22.98 4.09 19.36
N THR A 110 24.00 4.72 18.80
CA THR A 110 23.93 5.39 17.51
C THR A 110 23.76 4.29 16.48
N SER A 111 22.52 4.07 16.06
CA SER A 111 22.23 3.43 14.79
C SER A 111 23.12 4.08 13.74
N ASN A 112 23.82 3.23 12.98
CA ASN A 112 24.86 3.57 12.02
C ASN A 112 24.37 4.48 10.87
N SER A 113 23.99 5.73 11.12
CA SER A 113 23.68 6.68 10.06
C SER A 113 24.99 7.27 9.54
N VAL A 114 25.49 6.69 8.45
CA VAL A 114 26.71 7.12 7.73
C VAL A 114 26.53 8.48 7.04
N ASP A 115 25.33 9.07 7.04
CA ASP A 115 25.08 10.36 6.39
C ASP A 115 25.53 11.55 7.29
N PRO A 116 26.57 12.33 6.90
CA PRO A 116 27.01 13.51 7.65
C PRO A 116 25.90 14.57 7.80
N THR A 117 24.91 14.56 6.90
CA THR A 117 23.76 15.46 6.95
C THR A 117 22.91 15.23 8.20
N HIS A 118 22.74 13.98 8.64
CA HIS A 118 22.02 13.65 9.88
C HIS A 118 22.71 14.28 11.10
N LYS A 119 24.05 14.23 11.17
CA LYS A 119 24.82 14.85 12.25
C LYS A 119 24.55 16.36 12.30
N LEU A 120 24.61 17.05 11.16
CA LEU A 120 24.31 18.48 11.04
C LEU A 120 22.88 18.84 11.45
N LEU A 121 21.88 18.09 10.97
CA LEU A 121 20.47 18.31 11.32
C LEU A 121 20.23 18.08 12.81
N SER A 122 20.90 17.07 13.40
CA SER A 122 20.77 16.76 14.82
C SER A 122 21.31 17.84 15.75
N GLU A 123 22.37 18.54 15.33
CA GLU A 123 22.93 19.66 16.06
C GLU A 123 21.94 20.83 16.20
N LEU A 124 21.06 21.03 15.22
CA LEU A 124 20.11 22.14 15.20
C LEU A 124 19.11 22.10 16.36
N TYR A 125 18.69 20.90 16.77
CA TYR A 125 17.75 20.68 17.88
C TYR A 125 18.37 19.96 19.08
N SER A 126 19.70 19.89 19.16
CA SER A 126 20.37 19.27 20.30
C SER A 126 20.07 20.05 21.59
N ASP A 127 19.33 19.41 22.49
CA ASP A 127 18.96 19.96 23.80
C ASP A 127 20.15 20.00 24.78
N SER A 128 21.26 19.33 24.47
CA SER A 128 22.46 19.39 25.30
C SER A 128 23.09 20.76 25.11
N GLU A 129 23.23 21.55 26.19
CA GLU A 129 23.91 22.85 26.13
C GLU A 129 25.43 22.71 25.90
N GLU A 130 25.97 21.49 25.85
CA GLU A 130 27.37 21.25 25.50
C GLU A 130 27.66 21.51 24.02
N SER A 131 28.75 22.23 23.79
CA SER A 131 29.37 22.44 22.48
C SER A 131 30.17 21.20 22.12
N SER A 132 29.68 20.37 21.21
CA SER A 132 30.51 19.35 20.56
C SER A 132 31.39 20.05 19.53
N GLU A 133 32.65 20.30 19.89
CA GLU A 133 33.67 20.79 18.97
C GLU A 133 34.11 19.65 18.06
N GLU A 134 33.44 19.46 16.93
CA GLU A 134 33.99 18.69 15.82
C GLU A 134 33.70 19.38 14.50
N GLU A 135 34.76 19.89 13.89
CA GLU A 135 34.77 20.38 12.52
C GLU A 135 34.79 19.16 11.58
N SER A 136 33.67 18.86 10.95
CA SER A 136 33.63 17.91 9.83
C SER A 136 33.45 18.71 8.54
N SER A 137 34.58 19.03 7.93
CA SER A 137 34.68 19.66 6.61
C SER A 137 34.99 18.58 5.59
N GLU A 138 33.95 18.05 4.93
CA GLU A 138 34.12 17.19 3.76
C GLU A 138 33.28 17.69 2.58
N GLU A 139 33.94 17.79 1.43
CA GLU A 139 33.43 18.32 0.17
C GLU A 139 32.30 17.46 -0.37
N MET A 140 31.14 18.09 -0.57
CA MET A 140 29.96 17.42 -1.10
C MET A 140 29.87 17.57 -2.62
N LEU A 141 29.82 16.43 -3.30
CA LEU A 141 29.63 16.33 -4.74
C LEU A 141 28.20 16.75 -5.13
N ALA A 142 28.12 17.71 -6.05
CA ALA A 142 26.88 18.21 -6.62
C ALA A 142 26.40 17.28 -7.74
N GLU A 143 25.26 16.62 -7.56
CA GLU A 143 24.54 15.96 -8.64
C GLU A 143 23.33 16.77 -9.10
N GLU A 144 23.19 16.85 -10.42
CA GLU A 144 22.21 17.67 -11.13
C GLU A 144 20.83 16.98 -11.19
N ALA A 145 19.82 17.63 -10.61
CA ALA A 145 18.43 17.42 -11.01
C ALA A 145 17.71 18.77 -10.98
N SER A 146 17.24 19.18 -12.16
CA SER A 146 16.65 20.47 -12.53
C SER A 146 15.30 20.74 -11.82
N SER A 147 15.34 20.91 -10.50
CA SER A 147 14.28 21.54 -9.72
C SER A 147 14.86 22.77 -9.02
N ARG A 148 14.09 23.86 -8.98
CA ARG A 148 14.52 25.15 -8.39
C ARG A 148 15.00 25.00 -6.93
N TRP A 149 14.57 23.94 -6.25
CA TRP A 149 14.90 23.61 -4.86
C TRP A 149 15.28 22.12 -4.71
N SER A 150 16.46 21.76 -5.23
CA SER A 150 17.00 20.40 -5.16
C SER A 150 17.69 20.10 -3.82
N TRP A 151 17.95 18.82 -3.55
CA TRP A 151 18.71 18.37 -2.37
C TRP A 151 20.07 19.09 -2.22
N GLY A 152 20.77 19.39 -3.32
CA GLY A 152 22.03 20.15 -3.29
C GLY A 152 21.85 21.55 -2.68
N LYS A 153 20.85 22.31 -3.15
CA LYS A 153 20.54 23.66 -2.63
C LYS A 153 20.06 23.66 -1.18
N PHE A 154 19.38 22.58 -0.79
CA PHE A 154 19.02 22.39 0.61
C PHE A 154 20.29 22.37 1.49
N LYS A 155 21.30 21.61 1.07
CA LYS A 155 22.56 21.45 1.81
C LYS A 155 23.43 22.71 1.83
N GLU A 156 23.49 23.47 0.74
CA GLU A 156 24.36 24.67 0.61
C GLU A 156 24.17 25.68 1.77
N GLY A 157 22.94 25.83 2.28
CA GLY A 157 22.64 26.73 3.40
C GLY A 157 22.46 26.03 4.76
N LEU A 158 22.64 24.71 4.83
CA LEU A 158 22.43 23.97 6.08
C LEU A 158 23.51 24.29 7.11
N GLN A 159 24.78 24.34 6.69
CA GLN A 159 25.90 24.68 7.57
C GLN A 159 25.73 26.08 8.18
N GLU A 160 25.39 27.08 7.35
CA GLU A 160 25.14 28.45 7.81
C GLU A 160 24.03 28.51 8.87
N LEU A 161 22.97 27.72 8.70
CA LEU A 161 21.87 27.65 9.65
C LEU A 161 22.32 27.04 10.99
N VAL A 162 23.09 25.95 10.94
CA VAL A 162 23.64 25.27 12.13
C VAL A 162 24.62 26.17 12.87
N ASP A 163 25.55 26.82 12.16
CA ASP A 163 26.49 27.78 12.74
C ASP A 163 25.74 28.96 13.37
N GLY A 164 24.69 29.45 12.71
CA GLY A 164 23.78 30.46 13.24
C GLY A 164 23.12 30.03 14.55
N ALA A 165 22.65 28.78 14.62
CA ALA A 165 22.05 28.21 15.84
C ALA A 165 23.08 28.05 16.96
N ARG A 166 24.29 27.59 16.64
CA ARG A 166 25.43 27.51 17.57
C ARG A 166 25.78 28.89 18.13
N ASN A 167 25.82 29.92 17.29
CA ASN A 167 26.07 31.30 17.70
C ASN A 167 24.91 31.87 18.54
N ARG A 168 23.66 31.50 18.25
CA ARG A 168 22.50 31.85 19.09
C ARG A 168 22.59 31.21 20.47
N LYS A 169 22.97 29.93 20.54
CA LYS A 169 23.18 29.20 21.79
C LYS A 169 24.26 29.84 22.66
N LYS A 170 25.44 30.14 22.11
CA LYS A 170 26.51 30.88 22.80
C LYS A 170 26.03 32.23 23.36
N ARG A 171 25.17 32.95 22.61
CA ARG A 171 24.56 34.21 23.08
C ARG A 171 23.54 34.04 24.22
N ARG A 172 22.97 32.84 24.42
CA ARG A 172 22.10 32.55 25.58
C ARG A 172 22.90 32.36 26.86
N GLU A 173 24.14 31.88 26.75
CA GLU A 173 25.05 31.72 27.89
C GLU A 173 25.57 33.08 28.39
N ILE A 174 25.83 33.99 27.45
CA ILE A 174 26.23 35.36 27.75
C ILE A 174 24.96 36.15 28.10
N ARG A 175 24.56 36.12 29.38
CA ARG A 175 23.51 37.02 29.88
C ARG A 175 23.99 38.46 29.68
N GLY A 176 23.13 39.31 29.10
CA GLY A 176 23.41 40.74 28.97
C GLY A 176 23.58 41.40 30.34
N GLU A 177 24.02 42.67 30.36
CA GLU A 177 24.20 43.44 31.61
C GLU A 177 22.95 43.44 32.50
N ASP A 178 21.76 43.46 31.88
CA ASP A 178 20.46 43.39 32.56
C ASP A 178 20.08 41.99 33.07
N GLY A 179 20.94 40.99 32.89
CA GLY A 179 20.64 39.57 33.14
C GLY A 179 19.67 38.94 32.13
N LYS A 180 19.21 39.72 31.14
CA LYS A 180 18.27 39.32 30.08
C LYS A 180 19.00 38.70 28.90
N ILE A 181 18.33 37.74 28.25
CA ILE A 181 18.81 37.12 27.01
C ILE A 181 18.42 38.02 25.84
N PRO A 182 19.34 38.33 24.90
CA PRO A 182 19.00 39.16 23.76
C PRO A 182 18.01 38.45 22.82
N THR A 183 17.07 39.20 22.25
CA THR A 183 16.08 38.68 21.27
C THR A 183 16.74 37.98 20.08
N SER A 184 17.92 38.46 19.67
CA SER A 184 18.72 37.86 18.60
C SER A 184 19.20 36.44 18.90
N ALA A 185 19.11 35.97 20.15
CA ALA A 185 19.46 34.61 20.56
C ALA A 185 18.36 33.57 20.28
N VAL A 186 17.19 33.98 19.79
CA VAL A 186 16.10 33.08 19.39
C VAL A 186 16.04 33.03 17.87
N GLY A 187 16.10 31.82 17.31
CA GLY A 187 16.02 31.59 15.87
C GLY A 187 14.92 30.61 15.49
N VAL A 188 14.87 30.22 14.22
CA VAL A 188 13.86 29.30 13.70
C VAL A 188 13.83 27.96 14.46
N GLU A 189 14.99 27.45 14.87
CA GLU A 189 15.15 26.22 15.67
C GLU A 189 14.55 26.35 17.08
N SER A 190 14.33 27.58 17.52
CA SER A 190 13.70 27.86 18.80
C SER A 190 12.19 28.01 18.66
N LEU A 191 11.69 28.38 17.47
CA LEU A 191 10.29 28.72 17.25
C LEU A 191 9.45 27.53 16.79
N ILE A 192 9.98 26.65 15.95
CA ILE A 192 9.22 25.48 15.47
C ILE A 192 9.14 24.43 16.58
N VAL A 193 7.92 24.00 16.86
CA VAL A 193 7.59 23.04 17.94
C VAL A 193 7.16 21.70 17.39
N ALA A 194 6.37 21.70 16.31
CA ALA A 194 5.89 20.50 15.66
C ALA A 194 5.74 20.72 14.15
N ALA A 195 5.83 19.64 13.39
CA ALA A 195 5.60 19.63 11.95
C ALA A 195 4.85 18.34 11.55
N ALA A 196 3.97 18.45 10.56
CA ALA A 196 3.28 17.31 9.98
C ALA A 196 3.10 17.50 8.48
N CYS A 197 3.34 16.46 7.69
CA CYS A 197 3.18 16.47 6.23
C CYS A 197 2.00 15.59 5.86
N TYR A 198 1.09 16.12 5.06
CA TYR A 198 -0.07 15.39 4.56
C TYR A 198 -0.31 15.64 3.07
N GLU A 199 -0.93 14.68 2.40
CA GLU A 199 -1.29 14.73 0.99
C GLU A 199 -2.73 14.26 0.79
N LEU A 200 -3.47 14.90 -0.12
CA LEU A 200 -4.78 14.40 -0.55
C LEU A 200 -4.60 13.60 -1.84
N LYS A 201 -4.74 12.27 -1.75
CA LYS A 201 -4.68 11.34 -2.88
C LYS A 201 -6.08 10.89 -3.29
N THR A 202 -6.25 10.55 -4.57
CA THR A 202 -7.44 9.85 -5.06
C THR A 202 -7.01 8.47 -5.52
N LEU A 203 -7.55 7.43 -4.90
CA LEU A 203 -7.23 6.04 -5.21
C LEU A 203 -7.90 5.60 -6.51
N PHE A 204 -7.46 4.48 -7.09
CA PHE A 204 -8.09 3.84 -8.25
C PHE A 204 -9.58 3.51 -8.06
N THR A 205 -10.00 3.28 -6.81
CA THR A 205 -11.41 3.05 -6.44
C THR A 205 -12.27 4.32 -6.54
N GLY A 206 -11.65 5.49 -6.70
CA GLY A 206 -12.30 6.80 -6.66
C GLY A 206 -12.34 7.44 -5.27
N ASN A 207 -11.94 6.71 -4.21
CA ASN A 207 -11.93 7.21 -2.85
C ASN A 207 -10.85 8.30 -2.66
N LYS A 208 -11.23 9.41 -2.02
CA LYS A 208 -10.31 10.47 -1.61
C LYS A 208 -9.70 10.14 -0.26
N VAL A 209 -8.39 9.90 -0.25
CA VAL A 209 -7.64 9.58 0.95
C VAL A 209 -6.75 10.76 1.33
N LEU A 210 -6.92 11.25 2.55
CA LEU A 210 -5.97 12.15 3.16
C LEU A 210 -4.88 11.30 3.83
N GLN A 211 -3.66 11.36 3.33
CA GLN A 211 -2.55 10.62 3.88
C GLN A 211 -1.70 11.53 4.76
N LEU A 212 -1.53 11.18 6.03
CA LEU A 212 -0.53 11.74 6.93
C LEU A 212 0.78 10.96 6.75
N SER A 213 1.73 11.55 6.03
CA SER A 213 3.00 10.91 5.71
C SER A 213 4.03 11.04 6.82
N LEU A 214 4.12 12.21 7.46
CA LEU A 214 5.09 12.49 8.52
C LEU A 214 4.45 13.30 9.64
N LEU A 215 4.79 13.01 10.90
CA LEU A 215 4.38 13.80 12.06
C LEU A 215 5.51 13.80 13.10
N ALA A 216 5.96 14.98 13.51
CA ALA A 216 6.98 15.15 14.53
C ALA A 216 6.60 16.23 15.52
N VAL A 217 6.87 15.95 16.80
CA VAL A 217 6.80 16.93 17.89
C VAL A 217 8.15 16.92 18.61
N ARG A 218 8.71 18.11 18.81
CA ARG A 218 9.96 18.29 19.56
C ARG A 218 9.87 17.64 20.92
N LYS A 219 10.96 16.98 21.34
CA LYS A 219 11.04 16.16 22.55
C LYS A 219 10.51 16.86 23.80
N ASN A 220 10.89 18.12 24.03
CA ASN A 220 10.49 18.89 25.22
C ASN A 220 9.00 19.28 25.24
N TYR A 221 8.30 19.18 24.11
CA TYR A 221 6.88 19.50 23.99
C TYR A 221 6.01 18.27 23.73
N ARG A 222 6.61 17.07 23.75
CA ARG A 222 5.86 15.81 23.77
C ARG A 222 5.00 15.76 25.04
N HIS A 223 3.87 15.05 24.95
CA HIS A 223 2.88 14.94 26.02
C HIS A 223 2.12 16.23 26.37
N GLN A 224 2.27 17.31 25.60
CA GLN A 224 1.45 18.53 25.74
C GLN A 224 0.18 18.53 24.86
N GLY A 225 -0.16 17.39 24.25
CA GLY A 225 -1.33 17.25 23.37
C GLY A 225 -1.15 17.83 21.96
N ILE A 226 0.02 18.38 21.62
CA ILE A 226 0.30 19.01 20.32
C ILE A 226 0.08 18.04 19.15
N GLY A 227 0.61 16.82 19.24
CA GLY A 227 0.43 15.80 18.18
C GLY A 227 -1.04 15.45 17.98
N SER A 228 -1.78 15.21 19.07
CA SER A 228 -3.23 14.95 19.03
C SER A 228 -4.00 16.12 18.44
N TYR A 229 -3.60 17.35 18.73
CA TYR A 229 -4.24 18.53 18.16
C TYR A 229 -4.02 18.65 16.65
N ILE A 230 -2.80 18.39 16.17
CA ILE A 230 -2.53 18.35 14.72
C ILE A 230 -3.40 17.27 14.05
N VAL A 231 -3.51 16.09 14.65
CA VAL A 231 -4.40 15.04 14.15
C VAL A 231 -5.86 15.49 14.14
N GLN A 232 -6.34 16.18 15.18
CA GLN A 232 -7.69 16.75 15.21
C GLN A 232 -7.92 17.78 14.10
N LEU A 233 -6.91 18.59 13.75
CA LEU A 233 -7.01 19.50 12.63
C LEU A 233 -7.10 18.77 11.30
N LEU A 234 -6.32 17.70 11.11
CA LEU A 234 -6.41 16.85 9.93
C LEU A 234 -7.77 16.14 9.84
N LYS A 235 -8.43 15.89 10.97
CA LYS A 235 -9.80 15.37 11.01
C LYS A 235 -10.87 16.36 10.59
N SER A 236 -10.55 17.66 10.62
CA SER A 236 -11.49 18.72 10.26
C SER A 236 -11.45 18.97 8.76
N GLN A 237 -12.45 18.48 8.03
CA GLN A 237 -12.58 18.69 6.58
C GLN A 237 -12.69 20.18 6.20
N SER A 238 -13.11 21.05 7.12
CA SER A 238 -13.08 22.51 6.91
C SER A 238 -11.65 23.06 6.79
N VAL A 239 -10.67 22.38 7.40
CA VAL A 239 -9.26 22.76 7.35
C VAL A 239 -8.59 22.13 6.14
N VAL A 240 -8.62 20.81 6.01
CA VAL A 240 -7.83 20.10 4.99
C VAL A 240 -8.55 19.87 3.66
N GLY A 241 -9.85 20.15 3.59
CA GLY A 241 -10.70 19.82 2.46
C GLY A 241 -11.46 18.50 2.65
N GLN A 242 -12.35 18.19 1.72
CA GLN A 242 -13.17 16.97 1.77
C GLN A 242 -12.36 15.74 1.40
N TYR A 243 -12.46 14.70 2.23
CA TYR A 243 -11.84 13.39 2.05
C TYR A 243 -12.74 12.31 2.65
N ASP A 244 -12.60 11.07 2.18
CA ASP A 244 -13.40 9.93 2.61
C ASP A 244 -12.72 9.15 3.74
N THR A 245 -11.39 9.12 3.76
CA THR A 245 -10.61 8.44 4.80
C THR A 245 -9.31 9.17 5.08
N LEU A 246 -8.93 9.27 6.35
CA LEU A 246 -7.60 9.74 6.77
C LEU A 246 -6.74 8.50 7.07
N VAL A 247 -5.57 8.40 6.45
CA VAL A 247 -4.65 7.26 6.58
C VAL A 247 -3.33 7.76 7.14
N ALA A 248 -2.74 6.99 8.05
CA ALA A 248 -1.39 7.22 8.57
C ALA A 248 -0.60 5.91 8.58
N HIS A 249 0.70 6.00 8.32
CA HIS A 249 1.65 4.92 8.54
C HIS A 249 2.22 5.08 9.94
N ALA A 250 1.79 4.22 10.86
CA ALA A 250 2.26 4.21 12.22
C ALA A 250 3.44 3.26 12.36
N ASP A 251 4.56 3.75 12.90
CA ASP A 251 5.59 2.84 13.41
C ASP A 251 5.04 2.01 14.59
N THR A 252 5.79 1.00 15.01
CA THR A 252 5.37 0.10 16.11
C THR A 252 5.11 0.84 17.43
N ASP A 253 5.84 1.93 17.67
CA ASP A 253 5.81 2.68 18.94
C ASP A 253 4.69 3.73 19.00
N THR A 254 4.16 4.14 17.85
CA THR A 254 3.13 5.17 17.70
C THR A 254 1.73 4.59 17.51
N THR A 255 1.58 3.28 17.35
CA THR A 255 0.28 2.59 17.23
C THR A 255 -0.71 2.99 18.33
N ALA A 256 -0.25 3.02 19.60
CA ALA A 256 -1.07 3.44 20.74
C ALA A 256 -1.51 4.91 20.64
N PHE A 257 -0.65 5.79 20.12
CA PHE A 257 -0.98 7.19 19.87
C PHE A 257 -2.10 7.31 18.82
N PHE A 258 -1.97 6.63 17.68
CA PHE A 258 -3.00 6.68 16.64
C PHE A 258 -4.33 6.06 17.08
N ASN A 259 -4.29 4.93 17.80
CA ASN A 259 -5.48 4.31 18.41
C ASN A 259 -6.19 5.27 19.38
N SER A 260 -5.44 5.97 20.24
CA SER A 260 -6.01 6.98 21.15
C SER A 260 -6.63 8.17 20.42
N ASN A 261 -6.18 8.45 19.20
CA ASN A 261 -6.75 9.44 18.30
C ASN A 261 -7.79 8.82 17.34
N GLY A 262 -8.36 7.65 17.64
CA GLY A 262 -9.48 7.06 16.91
C GLY A 262 -9.16 6.47 15.54
N PHE A 263 -7.88 6.24 15.22
CA PHE A 263 -7.53 5.40 14.08
C PHE A 263 -7.76 3.93 14.43
N SER A 264 -7.99 3.12 13.40
CA SER A 264 -8.18 1.68 13.48
C SER A 264 -7.00 0.96 12.85
N ASP A 265 -6.50 -0.06 13.54
CA ASP A 265 -5.51 -1.03 13.07
C ASP A 265 -6.15 -2.28 12.43
N ASP A 266 -7.47 -2.28 12.20
CA ASP A 266 -8.18 -3.41 11.60
C ASP A 266 -7.62 -3.78 10.21
N LEU A 267 -7.07 -4.98 10.10
CA LEU A 267 -6.39 -5.47 8.90
C LEU A 267 -7.32 -5.51 7.67
N MET A 268 -8.59 -5.88 7.85
CA MET A 268 -9.55 -5.99 6.74
C MET A 268 -9.96 -4.61 6.25
N LEU A 269 -10.17 -3.67 7.17
CA LEU A 269 -10.45 -2.27 6.84
C LEU A 269 -9.26 -1.63 6.12
N ASN A 270 -8.06 -1.79 6.67
CA ASN A 270 -6.85 -1.17 6.14
C ASN A 270 -6.39 -1.79 4.81
N ASP A 271 -6.82 -3.02 4.48
CA ASP A 271 -6.53 -3.62 3.17
C ASP A 271 -7.20 -2.88 2.00
N MET A 272 -8.24 -2.08 2.25
CA MET A 272 -8.81 -1.16 1.26
C MET A 272 -7.78 -0.12 0.76
N PHE A 273 -6.76 0.16 1.57
CA PHE A 273 -5.69 1.13 1.29
C PHE A 273 -4.37 0.44 1.00
N LYS A 274 -4.39 -0.84 0.59
CA LYS A 274 -3.18 -1.64 0.32
C LYS A 274 -2.23 -1.02 -0.69
N GLU A 275 -2.73 -0.18 -1.59
CA GLU A 275 -1.91 0.55 -2.58
C GLU A 275 -0.95 1.55 -1.93
N LEU A 276 -1.23 1.97 -0.69
CA LEU A 276 -0.38 2.86 0.08
C LEU A 276 0.65 2.09 0.91
N LYS A 277 0.64 0.73 0.95
CA LYS A 277 1.51 -0.07 1.82
C LYS A 277 3.00 0.06 1.47
N ASP A 278 3.31 0.28 0.19
CA ASP A 278 4.69 0.23 -0.31
C ASP A 278 5.52 1.48 0.00
N GLU A 279 4.97 2.46 0.73
CA GLU A 279 5.65 3.74 0.96
C GLU A 279 6.62 3.74 2.15
N TRP A 280 6.41 2.88 3.17
CA TRP A 280 7.19 2.93 4.41
C TRP A 280 7.50 1.53 4.98
N THR A 281 8.78 1.25 5.23
CA THR A 281 9.23 0.01 5.89
C THR A 281 8.91 0.02 7.39
N ASN A 282 8.65 -1.15 7.97
CA ASN A 282 8.40 -1.32 9.43
C ASN A 282 7.23 -0.49 10.00
N SER A 283 6.28 -0.09 9.16
CA SER A 283 5.08 0.63 9.57
C SER A 283 3.82 -0.21 9.34
N ILE A 284 2.77 0.08 10.11
CA ILE A 284 1.42 -0.42 9.85
C ILE A 284 0.53 0.71 9.36
N ILE A 285 -0.29 0.42 8.36
CA ILE A 285 -1.33 1.35 7.94
C ILE A 285 -2.42 1.35 8.99
N MET A 286 -2.82 2.55 9.42
CA MET A 286 -3.98 2.78 10.25
C MET A 286 -4.89 3.80 9.58
N SER A 287 -6.21 3.63 9.72
CA SER A 287 -7.20 4.51 9.08
C SER A 287 -8.19 5.10 10.07
N TYR A 288 -8.57 6.35 9.83
CA TYR A 288 -9.66 7.05 10.49
C TYR A 288 -10.75 7.34 9.47
N LEU A 289 -11.96 6.88 9.77
CA LEU A 289 -13.15 7.17 9.00
C LEU A 289 -13.89 8.36 9.64
N PRO A 290 -14.02 9.50 8.94
CA PRO A 290 -14.80 10.62 9.44
C PRO A 290 -16.28 10.24 9.59
N PRO A 291 -16.99 10.82 10.57
CA PRO A 291 -18.42 10.58 10.73
C PRO A 291 -19.21 11.11 9.53
N PHE A 292 -20.35 10.48 9.22
CA PHE A 292 -21.25 10.93 8.14
C PHE A 292 -21.81 12.33 8.37
N THR A 293 -22.00 12.71 9.64
CA THR A 293 -22.51 14.02 10.04
C THR A 293 -21.35 15.01 10.20
N THR A 294 -21.12 15.83 9.18
CA THR A 294 -20.29 17.05 9.31
C THR A 294 -21.13 18.25 9.78
N ASP A 295 -22.43 18.29 9.48
CA ASP A 295 -23.32 19.40 9.84
C ASP A 295 -24.09 19.15 11.15
N LEU A 296 -23.81 19.99 12.15
CA LEU A 296 -24.49 19.99 13.46
C LEU A 296 -25.99 20.30 13.36
N THR A 297 -26.46 20.87 12.25
CA THR A 297 -27.86 21.29 12.04
C THR A 297 -28.83 20.13 11.91
N MET A 298 -28.34 18.90 11.65
CA MET A 298 -29.18 17.70 11.50
C MET A 298 -29.38 16.92 12.81
N ARG A 299 -28.88 17.41 13.96
CA ARG A 299 -29.08 16.73 15.25
C ARG A 299 -30.51 16.94 15.74
N ASP A 300 -31.27 15.84 15.78
CA ASP A 300 -32.52 15.77 16.56
C ASP A 300 -32.15 15.77 18.06
N PRO A 301 -32.49 16.83 18.81
CA PRO A 301 -32.14 16.91 20.24
C PRO A 301 -32.88 15.86 21.09
N ASP A 302 -34.01 15.33 20.60
CA ASP A 302 -34.82 14.35 21.33
C ASP A 302 -34.42 12.90 21.02
N PHE A 303 -33.48 12.69 20.09
CA PHE A 303 -32.98 11.36 19.74
C PHE A 303 -32.01 10.84 20.80
N SER A 304 -32.52 10.04 21.74
CA SER A 304 -31.69 9.25 22.65
C SER A 304 -31.48 7.84 22.10
N LEU A 305 -30.25 7.53 21.70
CA LEU A 305 -29.84 6.18 21.33
C LEU A 305 -28.82 5.69 22.35
N SER A 306 -28.99 4.47 22.85
CA SER A 306 -27.97 3.85 23.70
C SER A 306 -26.75 3.54 22.84
N LEU A 307 -25.69 4.34 22.98
CA LEU A 307 -24.43 4.12 22.26
C LEU A 307 -23.86 2.73 22.54
N GLN A 308 -24.06 2.21 23.75
CA GLN A 308 -23.64 0.86 24.13
C GLN A 308 -24.39 -0.23 23.35
N GLU A 309 -25.70 -0.07 23.12
CA GLU A 309 -26.47 -1.01 22.31
C GLU A 309 -25.99 -1.02 20.87
N VAL A 310 -25.77 0.16 20.27
CA VAL A 310 -25.23 0.26 18.91
C VAL A 310 -23.84 -0.34 18.80
N GLU A 311 -22.96 -0.13 19.79
CA GLU A 311 -21.64 -0.76 19.79
C GLU A 311 -21.72 -2.29 19.86
N ILE A 312 -22.64 -2.85 20.66
CA ILE A 312 -22.86 -4.29 20.76
C ILE A 312 -23.44 -4.85 19.45
N GLU A 313 -24.43 -4.18 18.88
CA GLU A 313 -25.02 -4.52 17.58
C GLU A 313 -23.97 -4.49 16.47
N LEU A 314 -23.15 -3.44 16.42
CA LEU A 314 -22.07 -3.29 15.43
C LEU A 314 -21.05 -4.41 15.56
N LYS A 315 -20.64 -4.76 16.79
CA LYS A 315 -19.73 -5.90 17.04
C LYS A 315 -20.35 -7.22 16.59
N THR A 316 -21.63 -7.42 16.87
CA THR A 316 -22.38 -8.62 16.49
C THR A 316 -22.50 -8.73 14.97
N ALA A 317 -22.87 -7.65 14.29
CA ALA A 317 -22.96 -7.56 12.84
C ALA A 317 -21.59 -7.83 12.18
N ARG A 318 -20.51 -7.26 12.71
CA ARG A 318 -19.14 -7.51 12.23
C ARG A 318 -18.77 -8.99 12.35
N SER A 319 -19.04 -9.62 13.49
CA SER A 319 -18.78 -11.05 13.69
C SER A 319 -19.60 -11.94 12.77
N GLN A 320 -20.88 -11.60 12.54
CA GLN A 320 -21.74 -12.33 11.60
C GLN A 320 -21.24 -12.20 10.15
N ALA A 321 -20.88 -10.98 9.72
CA ALA A 321 -20.32 -10.73 8.39
C ALA A 321 -19.01 -11.50 8.17
N LEU A 322 -18.12 -11.52 9.17
CA LEU A 322 -16.89 -12.31 9.11
C LEU A 322 -17.17 -13.81 8.98
N CYS A 323 -18.12 -14.34 9.75
CA CYS A 323 -18.51 -15.75 9.68
C CYS A 323 -19.07 -16.11 8.30
N ALA A 324 -19.94 -15.26 7.74
CA ALA A 324 -20.49 -15.44 6.39
C ALA A 324 -19.39 -15.43 5.32
N TYR A 325 -18.45 -14.47 5.40
CA TYR A 325 -17.30 -14.42 4.49
C TYR A 325 -16.44 -15.69 4.59
N GLN A 326 -16.15 -16.16 5.80
CA GLN A 326 -15.37 -17.38 6.01
C GLN A 326 -16.08 -18.62 5.43
N GLN A 327 -17.39 -18.76 5.62
CA GLN A 327 -18.16 -19.85 5.03
C GLN A 327 -18.14 -19.80 3.50
N GLN A 328 -18.33 -18.61 2.93
CA GLN A 328 -18.24 -18.40 1.49
C GLN A 328 -16.86 -18.80 0.96
N MET A 329 -15.78 -18.38 1.63
CA MET A 329 -14.41 -18.72 1.23
C MET A 329 -14.14 -20.22 1.30
N VAL A 330 -14.64 -20.91 2.33
CA VAL A 330 -14.55 -22.38 2.44
C VAL A 330 -15.29 -23.06 1.28
N CYS A 331 -16.52 -22.64 0.98
CA CYS A 331 -17.31 -23.18 -0.13
C CYS A 331 -16.61 -22.97 -1.48
N VAL A 332 -16.14 -21.76 -1.77
CA VAL A 332 -15.43 -21.43 -3.02
C VAL A 332 -14.14 -22.25 -3.14
N THR A 333 -13.39 -22.38 -2.05
CA THR A 333 -12.14 -23.17 -2.05
C THR A 333 -12.41 -24.66 -2.28
N ARG A 334 -13.49 -25.22 -1.68
CA ARG A 334 -13.91 -26.60 -1.91
C ARG A 334 -14.37 -26.81 -3.36
N LEU A 335 -15.21 -25.92 -3.88
CA LEU A 335 -15.64 -25.97 -5.29
C LEU A 335 -14.45 -25.93 -6.25
N LEU A 336 -13.46 -25.08 -6.00
CA LEU A 336 -12.24 -25.03 -6.81
C LEU A 336 -11.47 -26.36 -6.79
N LYS A 337 -11.40 -27.03 -5.64
CA LYS A 337 -10.78 -28.36 -5.52
C LYS A 337 -11.60 -29.42 -6.27
N GLU A 338 -12.92 -29.44 -6.10
CA GLU A 338 -13.81 -30.37 -6.82
C GLU A 338 -13.69 -30.18 -8.33
N VAL A 339 -13.68 -28.95 -8.83
CA VAL A 339 -13.49 -28.67 -10.26
C VAL A 339 -12.14 -29.21 -10.76
N LYS A 340 -11.07 -29.10 -9.98
CA LYS A 340 -9.77 -29.69 -10.33
C LYS A 340 -9.83 -31.22 -10.39
N ILE A 341 -10.47 -31.86 -9.41
CA ILE A 341 -10.64 -33.33 -9.36
C ILE A 341 -11.47 -33.81 -10.55
N LEU A 342 -12.62 -33.17 -10.81
CA LEU A 342 -13.50 -33.50 -11.93
C LEU A 342 -12.79 -33.33 -13.27
N ARG A 343 -11.96 -32.29 -13.44
CA ARG A 343 -11.15 -32.12 -14.67
C ARG A 343 -10.13 -33.25 -14.84
N GLN A 344 -9.49 -33.70 -13.75
CA GLN A 344 -8.58 -34.84 -13.80
C GLN A 344 -9.32 -36.13 -14.17
N GLN A 345 -10.48 -36.39 -13.53
CA GLN A 345 -11.32 -37.54 -13.82
C GLN A 345 -11.83 -37.53 -15.27
N LEU A 346 -12.23 -36.37 -15.79
CA LEU A 346 -12.65 -36.23 -17.18
C LEU A 346 -11.51 -36.54 -18.14
N SER A 347 -10.28 -36.11 -17.83
CA SER A 347 -9.09 -36.48 -18.61
C SER A 347 -8.87 -37.98 -18.62
N THR A 348 -8.92 -38.64 -17.46
CA THR A 348 -8.71 -40.09 -17.36
C THR A 348 -9.80 -40.87 -18.10
N VAL A 349 -11.06 -40.48 -17.96
CA VAL A 349 -12.17 -41.14 -18.67
C VAL A 349 -12.05 -40.95 -20.18
N ARG A 350 -11.58 -39.78 -20.62
CA ARG A 350 -11.34 -39.52 -22.05
C ARG A 350 -10.21 -40.41 -22.59
N GLU A 351 -9.11 -40.54 -21.86
CA GLU A 351 -8.00 -41.44 -22.23
C GLU A 351 -8.44 -42.91 -22.29
N GLU A 352 -9.26 -43.35 -21.34
CA GLU A 352 -9.83 -44.71 -21.34
C GLU A 352 -10.78 -44.94 -22.53
N ALA A 353 -11.65 -43.97 -22.83
CA ALA A 353 -12.55 -44.03 -23.98
C ALA A 353 -11.77 -44.10 -25.30
N ASP A 354 -10.73 -43.29 -25.45
CA ASP A 354 -9.85 -43.31 -26.63
C ASP A 354 -9.13 -44.68 -26.75
N CYS A 355 -8.65 -45.24 -25.64
CA CYS A 355 -8.01 -46.57 -25.62
C CYS A 355 -9.00 -47.69 -26.03
N LEU A 356 -10.21 -47.67 -25.47
CA LEU A 356 -11.27 -48.62 -25.81
C LEU A 356 -11.70 -48.49 -27.27
N HIS A 357 -11.80 -47.26 -27.79
CA HIS A 357 -12.11 -47.00 -29.19
C HIS A 357 -11.05 -47.60 -30.11
N LEU A 358 -9.77 -47.37 -29.83
CA LEU A 358 -8.66 -47.98 -30.58
C LEU A 358 -8.71 -49.51 -30.56
N ARG A 359 -9.02 -50.11 -29.40
CA ARG A 359 -9.14 -51.56 -29.25
C ARG A 359 -10.34 -52.12 -30.02
N LEU A 360 -11.47 -51.43 -30.00
CA LEU A 360 -12.66 -51.81 -30.76
C LEU A 360 -12.37 -51.78 -32.27
N GLU A 361 -11.72 -50.73 -32.75
CA GLU A 361 -11.32 -50.62 -34.16
C GLU A 361 -10.33 -51.73 -34.57
N HIS A 362 -9.41 -52.12 -33.68
CA HIS A 362 -8.51 -53.25 -33.91
C HIS A 362 -9.27 -54.58 -34.02
N GLU A 363 -10.23 -54.84 -33.13
CA GLU A 363 -11.03 -56.07 -33.17
C GLU A 363 -11.96 -56.11 -34.39
N LYS A 364 -12.53 -54.97 -34.80
CA LYS A 364 -13.29 -54.87 -36.07
C LYS A 364 -12.42 -55.26 -37.26
N ARG A 365 -11.19 -54.74 -37.34
CA ARG A 365 -10.24 -55.09 -38.41
C ARG A 365 -9.91 -56.59 -38.41
N LYS A 366 -9.61 -57.17 -37.25
CA LYS A 366 -9.37 -58.62 -37.14
C LYS A 366 -10.57 -59.45 -37.58
N ARG A 367 -11.78 -59.08 -37.15
CA ARG A 367 -13.00 -59.78 -37.55
C ARG A 367 -13.18 -59.70 -39.07
N HIS A 368 -12.99 -58.52 -39.64
CA HIS A 368 -13.05 -58.32 -41.09
C HIS A 368 -12.02 -59.16 -41.84
N ASP A 369 -10.77 -59.24 -41.35
CA ASP A 369 -9.73 -60.08 -41.93
C ASP A 369 -10.09 -61.58 -41.90
N VAL A 370 -10.69 -62.04 -40.79
CA VAL A 370 -11.16 -63.43 -40.66
C VAL A 370 -12.34 -63.71 -41.59
N GLU A 371 -13.31 -62.80 -41.66
CA GLU A 371 -14.45 -62.88 -42.59
C GLU A 371 -13.98 -62.92 -44.04
N ASN A 372 -13.03 -62.06 -44.42
CA ASN A 372 -12.42 -62.06 -45.76
C ASN A 372 -11.70 -63.38 -46.06
N ARG A 373 -10.91 -63.91 -45.12
CA ARG A 373 -10.26 -65.23 -45.28
C ARG A 373 -11.28 -66.35 -45.43
N PHE A 374 -12.36 -66.32 -44.65
CA PHE A 374 -13.42 -67.30 -44.71
C PHE A 374 -14.18 -67.23 -46.05
N MET A 375 -14.47 -66.03 -46.53
CA MET A 375 -15.09 -65.80 -47.84
C MET A 375 -14.19 -66.30 -48.98
N MET A 376 -12.89 -66.01 -48.93
CA MET A 376 -11.91 -66.53 -49.88
C MET A 376 -11.84 -68.06 -49.86
N TYR A 377 -11.89 -68.68 -48.69
CA TYR A 377 -11.96 -70.14 -48.54
C TYR A 377 -13.22 -70.72 -49.19
N ARG A 378 -14.39 -70.11 -48.94
CA ARG A 378 -15.65 -70.53 -49.55
C ARG A 378 -15.62 -70.39 -51.08
N LEU A 379 -15.10 -69.29 -51.59
CA LEU A 379 -14.95 -69.07 -53.03
C LEU A 379 -14.04 -70.12 -53.67
N LYS A 380 -12.89 -70.42 -53.05
CA LYS A 380 -11.96 -71.44 -53.53
C LYS A 380 -12.57 -72.84 -53.52
N ASN A 381 -13.36 -73.17 -52.50
CA ASN A 381 -14.06 -74.46 -52.45
C ASN A 381 -15.17 -74.53 -53.51
N ALA A 382 -15.93 -73.45 -53.72
CA ALA A 382 -16.94 -73.39 -54.76
C ALA A 382 -16.33 -73.53 -56.16
N GLN A 383 -15.18 -72.89 -56.42
CA GLN A 383 -14.42 -73.07 -57.65
C GLN A 383 -13.99 -74.53 -57.84
N LYS A 384 -13.41 -75.17 -56.82
CA LYS A 384 -13.04 -76.59 -56.90
C LYS A 384 -14.22 -77.51 -57.20
N LEU A 385 -15.38 -77.24 -56.59
CA LEU A 385 -16.61 -77.99 -56.84
C LEU A 385 -17.05 -77.85 -58.30
N LEU A 386 -17.01 -76.63 -58.84
CA LEU A 386 -17.32 -76.35 -60.25
C LEU A 386 -16.32 -77.04 -61.19
N ASP A 387 -15.02 -77.00 -60.88
CA ASP A 387 -13.97 -77.66 -61.65
C ASP A 387 -14.15 -79.19 -61.65
N SER A 388 -14.50 -79.79 -60.50
CA SER A 388 -14.79 -81.23 -60.40
C SER A 388 -16.06 -81.63 -61.16
N THR A 389 -17.12 -80.81 -61.11
CA THR A 389 -18.33 -81.10 -61.88
C THR A 389 -18.12 -80.93 -63.37
N ALA A 390 -17.24 -80.01 -63.80
CA ALA A 390 -16.89 -79.88 -65.21
C ALA A 390 -16.08 -81.09 -65.71
N THR A 391 -15.27 -81.71 -64.85
CA THR A 391 -14.57 -82.95 -65.20
C THR A 391 -15.51 -84.16 -65.21
N ASP A 392 -16.45 -84.25 -64.26
CA ASP A 392 -17.45 -85.32 -64.26
C ASP A 392 -18.49 -85.16 -65.39
N LEU A 393 -18.79 -83.94 -65.82
CA LEU A 393 -19.71 -83.68 -66.95
C LEU A 393 -19.06 -83.95 -68.31
N ASP A 394 -17.72 -83.83 -68.47
CA ASP A 394 -17.05 -84.35 -69.66
C ASP A 394 -17.18 -85.88 -69.76
N ASP A 395 -17.29 -86.59 -68.63
CA ASP A 395 -17.56 -88.03 -68.61
C ASP A 395 -19.06 -88.37 -68.76
N GLN A 396 -19.98 -87.44 -68.49
CA GLN A 396 -21.43 -87.69 -68.47
C GLN A 396 -22.25 -87.05 -69.60
N GLU A 397 -21.72 -86.04 -70.32
CA GLU A 397 -22.36 -85.51 -71.53
C GLU A 397 -22.43 -86.57 -72.66
N HIS A 398 -21.70 -87.68 -72.52
CA HIS A 398 -21.90 -88.83 -73.39
C HIS A 398 -23.18 -89.63 -73.16
N LEU A 399 -23.96 -89.38 -72.09
CA LEU A 399 -25.08 -90.26 -71.70
C LEU A 399 -26.48 -89.64 -71.61
N ASN A 400 -26.66 -88.31 -71.56
CA ASN A 400 -27.99 -87.74 -71.30
C ASN A 400 -28.44 -86.60 -72.25
N ALA A 401 -28.18 -86.74 -73.56
CA ALA A 401 -28.77 -85.86 -74.58
C ALA A 401 -30.27 -86.14 -74.87
N GLU A 402 -30.95 -86.94 -74.04
CA GLU A 402 -32.39 -87.15 -74.11
C GLU A 402 -32.99 -86.86 -72.74
N THR A 403 -33.42 -85.61 -72.51
CA THR A 403 -34.75 -85.22 -72.02
C THR A 403 -34.65 -83.77 -71.51
N GLN A 404 -35.08 -82.86 -72.36
CA GLN A 404 -35.24 -81.43 -72.13
C GLN A 404 -36.44 -81.12 -71.22
N GLU A 405 -36.28 -80.02 -70.48
CA GLU A 405 -37.28 -78.97 -70.21
C GLU A 405 -38.41 -79.21 -69.20
N GLN A 406 -38.31 -78.58 -68.02
CA GLN A 406 -39.19 -77.49 -67.53
C GLN A 406 -38.81 -77.12 -66.07
N GLU A 407 -38.18 -75.96 -65.85
CA GLU A 407 -38.78 -74.66 -65.44
C GLU A 407 -39.12 -74.58 -63.93
N THR A 408 -38.27 -73.94 -63.10
CA THR A 408 -38.15 -72.50 -62.76
C THR A 408 -39.33 -71.94 -61.93
N GLY A 409 -39.02 -71.38 -60.73
CA GLY A 409 -40.05 -70.67 -59.95
C GLY A 409 -39.73 -70.26 -58.50
N GLN A 410 -38.85 -69.27 -58.34
CA GLN A 410 -38.97 -68.11 -57.42
C GLN A 410 -39.03 -68.22 -55.87
N SER A 411 -38.28 -67.29 -55.24
CA SER A 411 -38.74 -66.31 -54.21
C SER A 411 -38.18 -66.42 -52.77
N LYS A 412 -37.20 -65.58 -52.42
CA LYS A 412 -37.26 -64.49 -51.40
C LYS A 412 -35.87 -64.12 -50.83
N GLN A 413 -35.38 -62.94 -51.22
CA GLN A 413 -34.29 -62.20 -50.57
C GLN A 413 -34.83 -61.40 -49.36
N PRO A 414 -34.10 -61.35 -48.23
CA PRO A 414 -34.25 -60.32 -47.22
C PRO A 414 -33.20 -59.21 -47.42
N PHE A 415 -33.68 -58.00 -47.64
CA PHE A 415 -32.93 -56.74 -47.69
C PHE A 415 -33.04 -56.09 -46.29
N ILE A 416 -31.92 -55.86 -45.60
CA ILE A 416 -31.88 -55.01 -44.40
C ILE A 416 -30.72 -54.03 -44.58
N GLN A 417 -31.09 -52.78 -44.89
CA GLN A 417 -30.24 -51.60 -44.82
C GLN A 417 -30.38 -50.93 -43.44
N THR A 418 -29.29 -50.28 -43.06
CA THR A 418 -29.01 -49.37 -41.94
C THR A 418 -30.13 -48.42 -41.49
N PRO A 419 -30.01 -47.93 -40.24
CA PRO A 419 -30.04 -46.49 -40.03
C PRO A 419 -28.80 -45.99 -39.27
N GLU A 420 -28.15 -45.01 -39.89
CA GLU A 420 -27.28 -44.02 -39.28
C GLU A 420 -28.08 -43.10 -38.33
N GLY A 421 -27.36 -42.46 -37.41
CA GLY A 421 -27.75 -41.15 -36.89
C GLY A 421 -28.17 -41.11 -35.42
N ALA A 422 -27.22 -40.81 -34.54
CA ALA A 422 -27.47 -40.05 -33.33
C ALA A 422 -26.17 -39.34 -32.91
N GLU A 423 -25.93 -38.19 -33.53
CA GLU A 423 -25.19 -37.08 -32.94
C GLU A 423 -25.90 -36.66 -31.64
N GLY A 424 -25.14 -36.32 -30.60
CA GLY A 424 -25.73 -35.72 -29.39
C GLY A 424 -24.80 -35.74 -28.19
N CYS A 425 -24.09 -34.62 -28.01
CA CYS A 425 -23.40 -34.13 -26.80
C CYS A 425 -22.01 -34.68 -26.49
#